data_AF-A0A2N5ISE2-F1
#
_entry.id   AF-A0A2N5ISE2-F1
#
_cell.length_a   1.000
_cell.length_b   1.000
_cell.length_c   1.000
_cell.angle_alpha   90.00
_cell.angle_beta   90.00
_cell.angle_gamma   90.00
#
_symmetry.space_group_name_H-M   'P 1'
#
loop_
_entity.id
_entity.type
_entity.pdbx_description
1 polymer ?
#
loop_
_entity_poly.entity_id
_entity_poly.type
_entity_poly.pdbx_seq_one_letter_code
_entity_poly.pdbx_strand_id
1 'polypeptide(L)'
;MATKRQVTLRFRDEYMKASKKDKGRILDEMCSVLGIGRSTARRRLTEAGRGRPSMSPAERPKRYSEQSRELLVQVWLMMDAPCAKYLKAMLPLWMPMLRAHGELADWDGFAFRELERMSAATMDRYLKKTRDAARPRGISTTRPAGELLRNSITIRKAGDELDGLPGNVEADTVAHCGPSV
;
A
#
# COMPACT_ATOMS: atom_id res chain seq x y z
N MET A 1 -13.67 -0.19 17.06
CA MET A 1 -13.80 -1.68 17.18
C MET A 1 -12.94 -2.26 18.30
N ALA A 2 -11.68 -1.81 18.49
CA ALA A 2 -10.75 -2.36 19.49
C ALA A 2 -11.24 -2.23 20.96
N THR A 3 -11.79 -1.06 21.33
CA THR A 3 -12.25 -0.77 22.71
C THR A 3 -13.35 -1.73 23.17
N LYS A 4 -14.36 -2.01 22.32
CA LYS A 4 -15.47 -2.92 22.66
C LYS A 4 -14.98 -4.37 22.85
N ARG A 5 -13.92 -4.78 22.13
CA ARG A 5 -13.32 -6.11 22.24
C ARG A 5 -12.53 -6.26 23.55
N GLN A 6 -11.73 -5.27 23.93
CA GLN A 6 -11.01 -5.26 25.20
C GLN A 6 -11.95 -5.32 26.40
N VAL A 7 -13.01 -4.50 26.39
CA VAL A 7 -14.04 -4.52 27.45
C VAL A 7 -14.70 -5.90 27.55
N THR A 8 -15.02 -6.52 26.40
CA THR A 8 -15.60 -7.88 26.37
C THR A 8 -14.63 -8.93 26.95
N LEU A 9 -13.33 -8.84 26.66
CA LEU A 9 -12.32 -9.77 27.18
C LEU A 9 -12.17 -9.65 28.70
N ARG A 10 -12.19 -8.43 29.24
CA ARG A 10 -12.16 -8.19 30.70
C ARG A 10 -13.36 -8.84 31.39
N PHE A 11 -14.57 -8.59 30.90
CA PHE A 11 -15.79 -9.22 31.46
C PHE A 11 -15.81 -10.74 31.27
N ARG A 12 -15.13 -11.29 30.25
CA ARG A 12 -15.05 -12.74 30.01
C ARG A 12 -14.37 -13.45 31.17
N ASP A 13 -13.21 -12.98 31.60
CA ASP A 13 -12.43 -13.69 32.60
C ASP A 13 -13.12 -13.70 33.97
N GLU A 14 -13.82 -12.62 34.30
CA GLU A 14 -14.70 -12.54 35.47
C GLU A 14 -15.93 -13.46 35.30
N TYR A 15 -16.60 -13.42 34.14
CA TYR A 15 -17.80 -14.23 33.86
C TYR A 15 -17.52 -15.74 33.89
N MET A 16 -16.34 -16.18 33.43
CA MET A 16 -15.96 -17.59 33.42
C MET A 16 -15.73 -18.16 34.82
N LYS A 17 -15.24 -17.33 35.76
CA LYS A 17 -14.97 -17.72 37.16
C LYS A 17 -16.16 -17.52 38.10
N ALA A 18 -17.19 -16.80 37.65
CA ALA A 18 -18.32 -16.38 38.46
C ALA A 18 -19.34 -17.49 38.78
N SER A 19 -19.96 -17.39 39.96
CA SER A 19 -21.11 -18.20 40.35
C SER A 19 -22.35 -17.88 39.49
N LYS A 20 -23.41 -18.70 39.58
CA LYS A 20 -24.67 -18.45 38.85
C LYS A 20 -25.28 -17.08 39.17
N LYS A 21 -25.18 -16.64 40.44
CA LYS A 21 -25.67 -15.33 40.91
C LYS A 21 -24.81 -14.20 40.33
N ASP A 22 -23.49 -14.34 40.37
CA ASP A 22 -22.55 -13.32 39.92
C ASP A 22 -22.54 -13.15 38.40
N LYS A 23 -22.77 -14.22 37.64
CA LYS A 23 -22.95 -14.16 36.17
C LYS A 23 -24.10 -13.26 35.76
N GLY A 24 -25.17 -13.20 36.56
CA GLY A 24 -26.26 -12.26 36.36
C GLY A 24 -25.78 -10.82 36.42
N ARG A 25 -25.12 -10.46 37.54
CA ARG A 25 -24.56 -9.13 37.79
C ARG A 25 -23.57 -8.68 36.71
N ILE A 26 -22.64 -9.56 36.33
CA ILE A 26 -21.63 -9.30 35.30
C ILE A 26 -22.28 -9.01 33.94
N LEU A 27 -23.35 -9.74 33.59
CA LEU A 27 -24.08 -9.46 32.36
C LEU A 27 -24.75 -8.08 32.39
N ASP A 28 -25.36 -7.69 33.51
CA ASP A 28 -26.04 -6.40 33.65
C ASP A 28 -25.05 -5.24 33.54
N GLU A 29 -23.88 -5.38 34.19
CA GLU A 29 -22.79 -4.42 34.11
C GLU A 29 -22.24 -4.29 32.68
N MET A 30 -22.00 -5.41 32.00
CA MET A 30 -21.58 -5.41 30.59
C MET A 30 -22.64 -4.78 29.66
N CYS A 31 -23.93 -5.03 29.91
CA CYS A 31 -25.02 -4.40 29.15
C CYS A 31 -25.02 -2.88 29.32
N SER A 32 -24.85 -2.40 30.56
CA SER A 32 -24.78 -0.97 30.89
C SER A 32 -23.58 -0.29 30.23
N VAL A 33 -22.38 -0.88 30.34
CA VAL A 33 -21.14 -0.30 29.80
C VAL A 33 -21.11 -0.27 28.27
N LEU A 34 -21.65 -1.30 27.61
CA LEU A 34 -21.57 -1.43 26.15
C LEU A 34 -22.84 -1.00 25.40
N GLY A 35 -23.92 -0.69 26.12
CA GLY A 35 -25.23 -0.38 25.55
C GLY A 35 -25.80 -1.52 24.71
N ILE A 36 -25.65 -2.76 25.17
CA ILE A 36 -26.10 -3.97 24.45
C ILE A 36 -27.09 -4.77 25.27
N GLY A 37 -27.97 -5.52 24.59
CA GLY A 37 -28.91 -6.43 25.26
C GLY A 37 -28.22 -7.68 25.84
N ARG A 38 -28.86 -8.28 26.85
CA ARG A 38 -28.34 -9.43 27.61
C ARG A 38 -28.02 -10.65 26.74
N SER A 39 -28.83 -10.90 25.71
CA SER A 39 -28.59 -11.96 24.70
C SER A 39 -27.29 -11.71 23.92
N THR A 40 -27.04 -10.47 23.55
CA THR A 40 -25.83 -10.04 22.82
C THR A 40 -24.60 -10.10 23.72
N ALA A 41 -24.72 -9.68 24.98
CA ALA A 41 -23.66 -9.79 25.98
C ALA A 41 -23.24 -11.26 26.19
N ARG A 42 -24.21 -12.15 26.42
CA ARG A 42 -23.96 -13.59 26.58
C ARG A 42 -23.31 -14.21 25.34
N ARG A 43 -23.81 -13.88 24.14
CA ARG A 43 -23.21 -14.33 22.87
C ARG A 43 -21.74 -13.89 22.76
N ARG A 44 -21.44 -12.62 23.04
CA ARG A 44 -20.07 -12.08 22.96
C ARG A 44 -19.11 -12.71 23.96
N LEU A 45 -19.54 -13.00 25.18
CA LEU A 45 -18.71 -13.68 26.19
C LEU A 45 -18.40 -15.13 25.77
N THR A 46 -19.38 -15.85 25.23
CA THR A 46 -19.18 -17.21 24.70
C THR A 46 -18.28 -17.23 23.47
N GLU A 47 -18.45 -16.28 22.55
CA GLU A 47 -17.63 -16.13 21.35
C GLU A 47 -16.20 -15.66 21.67
N ALA A 48 -15.99 -14.88 22.72
CA ALA A 48 -14.66 -14.44 23.16
C ALA A 48 -13.81 -15.57 23.77
N GLY A 49 -14.44 -16.68 24.20
CA GLY A 49 -13.76 -17.88 24.70
C GLY A 49 -13.39 -18.87 23.60
N ARG A 50 -14.17 -18.90 22.51
CA ARG A 50 -13.86 -19.69 21.33
C ARG A 50 -12.93 -18.85 20.46
N GLY A 51 -11.61 -19.09 20.57
CA GLY A 51 -10.68 -18.61 19.55
C GLY A 51 -11.29 -18.97 18.21
N ARG A 52 -11.76 -17.98 17.44
CA ARG A 52 -12.30 -18.25 16.11
C ARG A 52 -11.22 -19.03 15.39
N PRO A 53 -11.49 -20.22 14.84
CA PRO A 53 -10.72 -20.63 13.69
C PRO A 53 -10.87 -19.45 12.75
N SER A 54 -9.79 -18.72 12.48
CA SER A 54 -9.79 -17.83 11.35
C SER A 54 -9.87 -18.76 10.15
N MET A 55 -11.08 -19.21 9.81
CA MET A 55 -11.37 -19.54 8.44
C MET A 55 -11.15 -18.22 7.72
N SER A 56 -9.92 -18.05 7.22
CA SER A 56 -9.61 -17.05 6.23
C SER A 56 -10.73 -17.13 5.21
N PRO A 57 -11.43 -16.02 4.91
CA PRO A 57 -12.46 -16.02 3.89
C PRO A 57 -11.91 -16.74 2.68
N ALA A 58 -12.64 -17.74 2.16
CA ALA A 58 -12.21 -18.47 0.98
C ALA A 58 -11.75 -17.45 -0.06
N GLU A 59 -10.47 -17.52 -0.45
CA GLU A 59 -9.94 -16.56 -1.41
C GLU A 59 -10.80 -16.66 -2.66
N ARG A 60 -11.38 -15.53 -3.07
CA ARG A 60 -12.15 -15.49 -4.32
C ARG A 60 -11.22 -15.98 -5.43
N PRO A 61 -11.70 -16.85 -6.34
CA PRO A 61 -10.88 -17.32 -7.44
C PRO A 61 -10.29 -16.13 -8.20
N LYS A 62 -8.97 -16.12 -8.33
CA LYS A 62 -8.24 -15.06 -9.03
C LYS A 62 -8.59 -15.17 -10.52
N ARG A 63 -9.15 -14.09 -11.09
CA ARG A 63 -9.58 -14.04 -12.51
C ARG A 63 -8.42 -14.20 -13.49
N TYR A 64 -7.22 -13.79 -13.08
CA TYR A 64 -6.01 -13.80 -13.90
C TYR A 64 -4.98 -14.73 -13.26
N SER A 65 -4.26 -15.49 -14.08
CA SER A 65 -3.22 -16.43 -13.65
C SER A 65 -2.06 -15.72 -12.94
N GLU A 66 -1.24 -16.49 -12.22
CA GLU A 66 0.01 -15.94 -11.66
C GLU A 66 1.00 -15.56 -12.78
N GLN A 67 1.05 -16.33 -13.87
CA GLN A 67 1.90 -16.01 -15.03
C GLN A 67 1.59 -14.63 -15.63
N SER A 68 0.31 -14.29 -15.86
CA SER A 68 -0.02 -12.97 -16.40
C SER A 68 0.29 -11.82 -15.43
N ARG A 69 0.33 -12.09 -14.13
CA ARG A 69 0.70 -11.11 -13.09
C ARG A 69 2.21 -10.91 -13.01
N GLU A 70 2.99 -11.96 -13.19
CA GLU A 70 4.45 -11.87 -13.28
C GLU A 70 4.86 -11.14 -14.57
N LEU A 71 4.25 -11.50 -15.70
CA LEU A 71 4.43 -10.79 -16.96
C LEU A 71 4.07 -9.30 -16.83
N LEU A 72 2.97 -8.97 -16.15
CA LEU A 72 2.59 -7.58 -15.86
C LEU A 72 3.72 -6.82 -15.14
N VAL A 73 4.35 -7.45 -14.15
CA VAL A 73 5.47 -6.84 -13.41
C VAL A 73 6.68 -6.61 -14.32
N GLN A 74 7.05 -7.62 -15.12
CA GLN A 74 8.18 -7.51 -16.04
C GLN A 74 7.98 -6.38 -17.06
N VAL A 75 6.84 -6.36 -17.75
CA VAL A 75 6.53 -5.31 -18.73
C VAL A 75 6.46 -3.94 -18.08
N TRP A 76 5.86 -3.83 -16.89
CA TRP A 76 5.79 -2.56 -16.16
C TRP A 76 7.18 -2.02 -15.80
N LEU A 77 8.12 -2.88 -15.40
CA LEU A 77 9.51 -2.49 -15.12
C LEU A 77 10.27 -2.11 -16.40
N MET A 78 10.09 -2.85 -17.49
CA MET A 78 10.70 -2.51 -18.80
C MET A 78 10.25 -1.13 -19.32
N MET A 79 9.06 -0.68 -18.93
CA MET A 79 8.49 0.61 -19.30
C MET A 79 8.85 1.75 -18.34
N ASP A 80 9.77 1.52 -17.39
CA ASP A 80 10.13 2.48 -16.33
C ASP A 80 8.97 2.85 -15.39
N ALA A 81 8.20 1.83 -15.01
CA ALA A 81 7.20 1.90 -13.94
C ALA A 81 6.09 2.99 -14.09
N PRO A 82 5.44 3.14 -15.27
CA PRO A 82 4.41 4.14 -15.46
C PRO A 82 3.16 3.85 -14.62
N CYS A 83 2.29 4.84 -14.43
CA CYS A 83 1.00 4.56 -13.78
C CYS A 83 0.16 3.60 -14.63
N ALA A 84 -0.70 2.80 -13.99
CA ALA A 84 -1.41 1.72 -14.69
C ALA A 84 -2.30 2.20 -15.85
N LYS A 85 -2.75 3.46 -15.84
CA LYS A 85 -3.49 4.07 -16.95
C LYS A 85 -2.61 4.23 -18.20
N TYR A 86 -1.39 4.76 -18.04
CA TYR A 86 -0.43 4.89 -19.12
C TYR A 86 0.06 3.52 -19.59
N LEU A 87 0.40 2.63 -18.66
CA LEU A 87 0.74 1.24 -18.97
C LEU A 87 -0.32 0.62 -19.88
N LYS A 88 -1.59 0.66 -19.47
CA LYS A 88 -2.71 0.10 -20.23
C LYS A 88 -2.82 0.70 -21.63
N ALA A 89 -2.66 2.01 -21.76
CA ALA A 89 -2.76 2.71 -23.04
C ALA A 89 -1.60 2.36 -23.98
N MET A 90 -0.41 2.08 -23.43
CA MET A 90 0.80 1.81 -24.20
C MET A 90 0.99 0.33 -24.57
N LEU A 91 0.34 -0.61 -23.87
CA LEU A 91 0.46 -2.05 -24.17
C LEU A 91 0.27 -2.41 -25.65
N PRO A 92 -0.73 -1.88 -26.40
CA PRO A 92 -0.91 -2.24 -27.81
C PRO A 92 0.30 -1.90 -28.70
N LEU A 93 1.08 -0.87 -28.32
CA LEU A 93 2.29 -0.46 -29.04
C LEU A 93 3.51 -1.28 -28.59
N TRP A 94 3.65 -1.50 -27.28
CA TRP A 94 4.83 -2.14 -26.70
C TRP A 94 4.85 -3.66 -26.87
N MET A 95 3.71 -4.32 -26.67
CA MET A 95 3.65 -5.79 -26.66
C MET A 95 4.11 -6.43 -27.98
N PRO A 96 3.70 -5.94 -29.17
CA PRO A 96 4.21 -6.50 -30.43
C PRO A 96 5.72 -6.32 -30.59
N MET A 97 6.26 -5.16 -30.19
CA MET A 97 7.68 -4.84 -30.30
C MET A 97 8.52 -5.72 -29.37
N LEU A 98 8.16 -5.84 -28.10
CA LEU A 98 8.86 -6.71 -27.15
C LEU A 98 8.85 -8.18 -27.59
N ARG A 99 7.76 -8.65 -28.21
CA ARG A 99 7.69 -10.01 -28.76
C ARG A 99 8.56 -10.18 -30.00
N ALA A 100 8.56 -9.20 -30.91
CA ALA A 100 9.38 -9.26 -32.13
C ALA A 100 10.88 -9.31 -31.81
N HIS A 101 11.31 -8.66 -30.73
CA HIS A 101 12.70 -8.66 -30.28
C HIS A 101 13.05 -9.83 -29.35
N GLY A 102 12.11 -10.72 -29.02
CA GLY A 102 12.37 -11.90 -28.18
C GLY A 102 12.48 -11.60 -26.68
N GLU A 103 12.24 -10.38 -26.24
CA GLU A 103 12.31 -9.96 -24.81
C GLU A 103 11.32 -10.70 -23.91
N LEU A 104 10.29 -11.31 -24.52
CA LEU A 104 9.23 -12.06 -23.84
C LEU A 104 9.13 -13.51 -24.34
N ALA A 105 10.24 -14.10 -24.81
CA ALA A 105 10.28 -15.45 -25.37
C ALA A 105 9.84 -16.55 -24.38
N ASP A 106 10.06 -16.33 -23.07
CA ASP A 106 9.71 -17.28 -22.01
C ASP A 106 8.21 -17.30 -21.68
N TRP A 107 7.43 -16.38 -22.25
CA TRP A 107 6.01 -16.20 -21.93
C TRP A 107 5.10 -16.80 -22.99
N ASP A 108 4.03 -17.45 -22.53
CA ASP A 108 3.06 -18.08 -23.42
C ASP A 108 2.01 -17.08 -23.98
N GLY A 109 1.33 -17.51 -25.05
CA GLY A 109 0.20 -16.79 -25.66
C GLY A 109 -0.97 -16.51 -24.72
N PHE A 110 -1.10 -17.25 -23.63
CA PHE A 110 -2.20 -17.12 -22.70
C PHE A 110 -1.98 -15.96 -21.72
N ALA A 111 -0.79 -15.85 -21.14
CA ALA A 111 -0.37 -14.76 -20.27
C ALA A 111 -0.53 -13.40 -20.96
N PHE A 112 -0.17 -13.31 -22.25
CA PHE A 112 -0.37 -12.10 -23.06
C PHE A 112 -1.84 -11.70 -23.16
N ARG A 113 -2.71 -12.65 -23.54
CA ARG A 113 -4.16 -12.39 -23.67
C ARG A 113 -4.78 -11.97 -22.35
N GLU A 114 -4.33 -12.55 -21.25
CA GLU A 114 -4.76 -12.16 -19.91
C GLU A 114 -4.32 -10.73 -19.56
N LEU A 115 -3.04 -10.40 -19.79
CA LEU A 115 -2.50 -9.05 -19.58
C LEU A 115 -3.25 -7.99 -20.38
N GLU A 116 -3.49 -8.26 -21.68
CA GLU A 116 -4.26 -7.37 -22.56
C GLU A 116 -5.71 -7.20 -22.12
N ARG A 117 -6.28 -8.16 -21.40
CA ARG A 117 -7.64 -8.07 -20.84
C ARG A 117 -7.68 -7.39 -19.47
N MET A 118 -6.55 -7.18 -18.80
CA MET A 118 -6.55 -6.47 -17.52
C MET A 118 -6.96 -5.01 -17.72
N SER A 119 -7.80 -4.52 -16.80
CA SER A 119 -8.10 -3.09 -16.71
C SER A 119 -6.98 -2.36 -15.94
N ALA A 120 -6.82 -1.05 -16.17
CA ALA A 120 -5.85 -0.24 -15.42
C ALA A 120 -6.03 -0.36 -13.89
N ALA A 121 -7.27 -0.37 -13.39
CA ALA A 121 -7.56 -0.56 -11.96
C ALA A 121 -7.14 -1.96 -11.44
N THR A 122 -7.15 -2.98 -12.30
CA THR A 122 -6.68 -4.32 -11.94
C THR A 122 -5.16 -4.37 -11.90
N MET A 123 -4.51 -3.79 -12.91
CA MET A 123 -3.06 -3.65 -12.96
C MET A 123 -2.54 -2.91 -11.72
N ASP A 124 -3.14 -1.78 -11.35
CA ASP A 124 -2.76 -1.03 -10.13
C ASP A 124 -2.84 -1.88 -8.85
N ARG A 125 -3.88 -2.71 -8.72
CA ARG A 125 -4.02 -3.60 -7.55
C ARG A 125 -2.93 -4.67 -7.50
N TYR A 126 -2.59 -5.26 -8.64
CA TYR A 126 -1.54 -6.28 -8.72
C TYR A 126 -0.14 -5.70 -8.55
N LEU A 127 0.12 -4.54 -9.13
CA LEU A 127 1.39 -3.84 -9.04
C LEU A 127 1.62 -3.19 -7.67
N LYS A 128 0.57 -2.98 -6.86
CA LYS A 128 0.68 -2.29 -5.57
C LYS A 128 1.82 -2.81 -4.70
N LYS A 129 1.92 -4.14 -4.52
CA LYS A 129 2.97 -4.74 -3.68
C LYS A 129 4.37 -4.43 -4.23
N THR A 130 4.55 -4.60 -5.54
CA THR A 130 5.84 -4.33 -6.21
C THR A 130 6.20 -2.85 -6.15
N ARG A 131 5.24 -1.96 -6.42
CA ARG A 131 5.42 -0.51 -6.34
C ARG A 131 5.76 -0.05 -4.92
N ASP A 132 5.08 -0.59 -3.91
CA ASP A 132 5.35 -0.27 -2.52
C ASP A 132 6.76 -0.74 -2.10
N ALA A 133 7.20 -1.90 -2.60
CA ALA A 133 8.55 -2.44 -2.35
C ALA A 133 9.65 -1.66 -3.07
N ALA A 134 9.39 -1.18 -4.29
CA ALA A 134 10.32 -0.38 -5.09
C ALA A 134 10.31 1.11 -4.72
N ARG A 135 9.39 1.55 -3.84
CA ARG A 135 9.25 2.95 -3.47
C ARG A 135 10.55 3.45 -2.83
N PRO A 136 11.18 4.52 -3.35
CA PRO A 136 12.33 5.12 -2.70
C PRO A 136 11.94 5.48 -1.27
N ARG A 137 12.71 4.96 -0.30
CA ARG A 137 12.63 5.50 1.06
C ARG A 137 13.29 6.86 1.00
N GLY A 138 12.60 7.91 1.46
CA GLY A 138 13.10 9.28 1.38
C GLY A 138 14.54 9.36 1.89
N ILE A 139 15.48 9.52 0.96
CA ILE A 139 16.84 9.90 1.28
C ILE A 139 16.79 11.42 1.24
N SER A 140 16.71 12.03 2.42
CA SER A 140 17.01 13.45 2.53
C SER A 140 18.48 13.60 2.12
N THR A 141 18.71 14.09 0.90
CA THR A 141 20.07 14.32 0.36
C THR A 141 20.71 15.55 0.99
N THR A 142 19.94 16.34 1.73
CA THR A 142 20.40 17.56 2.39
C THR A 142 20.06 17.52 3.88
N ARG A 143 21.09 17.54 4.73
CA ARG A 143 20.90 18.02 6.11
C ARG A 143 20.62 19.52 6.00
N PRO A 144 19.66 20.09 6.75
CA PRO A 144 19.51 21.54 6.79
C PRO A 144 20.86 22.14 7.20
N ALA A 145 21.46 22.92 6.30
CA ALA A 145 22.66 23.66 6.64
C ALA A 145 22.37 24.58 7.83
N GLY A 146 23.29 24.68 8.78
CA GLY A 146 23.20 25.69 9.83
C GLY A 146 23.00 27.08 9.22
N GLU A 147 22.27 27.93 9.93
CA GLU A 147 21.76 29.24 9.48
C GLU A 147 22.78 30.10 8.71
N LEU A 148 24.07 29.93 9.02
CA LEU A 148 25.20 30.69 8.48
C LEU A 148 25.59 30.34 7.03
N LEU A 149 25.46 29.08 6.59
CA LEU A 149 25.92 28.69 5.24
C LEU A 149 24.88 28.94 4.15
N ARG A 150 23.59 28.88 4.48
CA ARG A 150 22.48 29.06 3.51
C ARG A 150 22.47 30.43 2.83
N ASN A 151 23.03 31.45 3.49
CA ASN A 151 23.05 32.82 3.01
C ASN A 151 24.43 33.29 2.54
N SER A 152 25.44 32.41 2.55
CA SER A 152 26.83 32.77 2.21
C SER A 152 27.08 32.87 0.70
N ILE A 153 26.24 32.20 -0.10
CA ILE A 153 26.28 32.26 -1.57
C ILE A 153 24.90 32.72 -2.03
N THR A 154 24.83 33.87 -2.68
CA THR A 154 23.59 34.37 -3.29
C THR A 154 23.25 33.49 -4.49
N ILE A 155 22.14 32.75 -4.39
CA ILE A 155 21.56 32.01 -5.52
C ILE A 155 20.92 33.02 -6.46
N ARG A 156 21.35 33.06 -7.73
CA ARG A 156 20.78 33.99 -8.70
C ARG A 156 19.39 33.50 -9.14
N LYS A 157 18.45 34.42 -9.29
CA LYS A 157 17.09 34.17 -9.77
C LYS A 157 16.97 34.50 -11.25
N ALA A 158 15.88 34.07 -11.87
CA ALA A 158 15.62 34.25 -13.30
C ALA A 158 15.62 35.72 -13.80
N GLY A 159 15.59 36.71 -12.89
CA GLY A 159 15.64 38.13 -13.21
C GLY A 159 16.98 38.82 -12.90
N ASP A 160 17.97 38.09 -12.39
CA ASP A 160 19.26 38.67 -12.04
C ASP A 160 20.15 38.81 -13.28
N GLU A 161 20.83 39.95 -13.39
CA GLU A 161 21.70 40.25 -14.52
C GLU A 161 22.99 39.40 -14.45
N LEU A 162 23.33 38.73 -15.56
CA LEU A 162 24.59 38.04 -15.71
C LEU A 162 25.66 39.04 -16.14
N ASP A 163 26.86 38.96 -15.56
CA ASP A 163 27.99 39.83 -15.91
C ASP A 163 28.54 39.59 -17.33
N GLY A 164 28.03 38.56 -18.02
CA GLY A 164 28.38 38.24 -19.40
C GLY A 164 29.83 37.78 -19.58
N LEU A 165 30.54 37.53 -18.48
CA LEU A 165 31.94 37.13 -18.52
C LEU A 165 32.05 35.63 -18.85
N PRO A 166 32.90 35.25 -19.82
CA PRO A 166 33.16 33.84 -20.10
C PRO A 166 33.81 33.17 -18.88
N GLY A 167 33.31 31.98 -18.51
CA GLY A 167 33.86 31.17 -17.40
C GLY A 167 32.93 30.96 -16.21
N ASN A 168 31.79 31.65 -16.14
CA ASN A 168 30.79 31.47 -15.09
C ASN A 168 29.74 30.40 -15.47
N VAL A 169 29.54 29.39 -14.62
CA VAL A 169 28.48 28.37 -14.75
C VAL A 169 27.81 28.18 -13.39
N GLU A 170 26.51 28.41 -13.31
CA GLU A 170 25.67 28.06 -12.16
C GLU A 170 24.77 26.88 -12.55
N ALA A 171 24.79 25.82 -11.75
CA ALA A 171 23.99 24.62 -11.98
C ALA A 171 23.25 24.26 -10.70
N ASP A 172 21.92 24.24 -10.76
CA ASP A 172 21.07 23.74 -9.68
C ASP A 172 20.74 22.26 -9.92
N THR A 173 20.77 21.46 -8.86
CA THR A 173 20.44 20.03 -8.92
C THR A 173 19.15 19.78 -8.15
N VAL A 174 18.16 19.20 -8.81
CA VAL A 174 16.92 18.79 -8.14
C VAL A 174 17.10 17.41 -7.53
N ALA A 175 16.97 17.33 -6.21
CA ALA A 175 16.93 16.04 -5.53
C ALA A 175 15.53 15.41 -5.68
N HIS A 176 15.44 14.30 -6.43
CA HIS A 176 14.22 13.50 -6.54
C HIS A 176 13.98 12.67 -5.27
N CYS A 177 13.59 13.33 -4.18
CA CYS A 177 13.45 12.72 -2.84
C CYS A 177 12.21 11.81 -2.68
N GLY A 178 11.47 11.55 -3.75
CA GLY A 178 10.23 10.80 -3.70
C GLY A 178 9.07 11.55 -3.01
N PRO A 179 7.87 10.94 -2.96
CA PRO A 179 6.64 11.61 -2.51
C PRO A 179 6.46 11.67 -0.98
N SER A 180 7.51 11.58 -0.17
CA SER A 180 7.44 11.75 1.29
C SER A 180 8.20 13.00 1.70
N VAL A 181 7.43 14.07 1.93
CA VAL A 181 7.81 15.20 2.77
C VAL A 181 7.11 15.03 4.12
#